data_AF-A0A2I4B9S9-F1
#
_entry.id   AF-A0A2I4B9S9-F1
#
_cell.length_a   1.000
_cell.length_b   1.000
_cell.length_c   1.000
_cell.angle_alpha   90.00
_cell.angle_beta   90.00
_cell.angle_gamma   90.00
#
_symmetry.space_group_name_H-M   'P 1'
#
loop_
_entity.id
_entity.type
_entity.pdbx_description
1 polymer ?
#
loop_
_entity_poly.entity_id
_entity_poly.type
_entity_poly.pdbx_seq_one_letter_code
_entity_poly.pdbx_strand_id
1 'polypeptide(L)'
;MRSLQESGAARSHEGQESNSLGAILALMAAVLTECDLHCHSQTLGAMVKRLENAAVGREGERDLLLFLKSITQYPPTVTPTERLHPQDCAEIYRLGIKENGIYTIQPDLHGPALEAKCDMETAGGGWTVIQNRQDGSVDFNKTWQEYREGFGNLQGEHWFGNAALHALTSTRQHQLRIELEDWYQQKRQATYNNFKVASEAQRYRLTAREYSGDAGNALSYSKHYNHDGRAFSTADRDNDQYVSGNCGQYYGAGWWFDACLASNLNGRYYRGRYTGVTNGIYWGTWYILTDGRTGERYSFKRVEMKIRPQSFVGTN
;
A
#
# COMPACT_ATOMS: atom_id res chain seq x y z
N MET A 1 -3.21 -40.71 55.03
CA MET A 1 -3.76 -39.33 55.18
C MET A 1 -3.04 -38.47 54.15
N ARG A 2 -3.71 -38.14 53.03
CA ARG A 2 -4.16 -36.77 52.64
C ARG A 2 -3.00 -35.75 52.71
N SER A 3 -2.61 -35.03 51.65
CA SER A 3 -3.44 -34.23 50.75
C SER A 3 -2.66 -33.80 49.49
N LEU A 4 -3.39 -33.69 48.38
CA LEU A 4 -3.07 -32.97 47.15
C LEU A 4 -2.88 -31.46 47.40
N GLN A 5 -2.09 -30.78 46.55
CA GLN A 5 -2.60 -29.62 45.79
C GLN A 5 -1.72 -29.28 44.57
N GLU A 6 -2.35 -29.30 43.40
CA GLU A 6 -1.90 -28.74 42.13
C GLU A 6 -2.15 -27.23 42.06
N SER A 7 -1.33 -26.52 41.28
CA SER A 7 -1.73 -25.49 40.30
C SER A 7 -0.44 -25.09 39.55
N GLY A 8 -0.35 -24.94 38.24
CA GLY A 8 -1.32 -24.92 37.14
C GLY A 8 -0.59 -24.17 36.01
N ALA A 9 0.07 -24.90 35.12
CA ALA A 9 0.83 -24.32 34.01
C ALA A 9 -0.13 -24.05 32.84
N ALA A 10 -0.35 -22.77 32.53
CA ALA A 10 -0.96 -22.34 31.28
C ALA A 10 0.07 -22.52 30.14
N ARG A 11 -0.16 -23.49 29.25
CA ARG A 11 0.47 -23.57 27.93
C ARG A 11 -0.57 -23.19 26.89
N SER A 12 -0.45 -21.98 26.35
CA SER A 12 -1.34 -21.43 25.33
C SER A 12 -0.88 -21.83 23.92
N HIS A 13 -1.56 -22.81 23.35
CA HIS A 13 -2.27 -22.78 22.05
C HIS A 13 -1.66 -22.24 20.74
N GLU A 14 -0.40 -21.78 20.64
CA GLU A 14 0.15 -21.31 19.35
C GLU A 14 0.91 -22.39 18.53
N GLY A 15 1.20 -23.55 19.12
CA GLY A 15 2.01 -24.60 18.47
C GLY A 15 1.23 -25.72 17.78
N GLN A 16 -0.10 -25.66 17.76
CA GLN A 16 -0.95 -26.80 17.36
C GLN A 16 -1.72 -26.57 16.05
N GLU A 17 -1.97 -25.31 15.66
CA GLU A 17 -2.59 -24.99 14.36
C GLU A 17 -1.60 -25.12 13.18
N SER A 18 -0.33 -24.74 13.36
CA SER A 18 0.69 -24.84 12.29
C SER A 18 0.97 -26.28 11.87
N ASN A 19 0.92 -27.22 12.82
CA ASN A 19 1.09 -28.66 12.55
C ASN A 19 -0.13 -29.29 11.85
N SER A 20 -1.33 -28.76 12.09
CA SER A 20 -2.56 -29.24 11.45
C SER A 20 -2.60 -28.83 9.97
N LEU A 21 -2.22 -27.59 9.66
CA LEU A 21 -2.18 -27.08 8.29
C LEU A 21 -1.15 -27.82 7.43
N GLY A 22 0.05 -28.07 7.98
CA GLY A 22 1.10 -28.85 7.31
C GLY A 22 0.65 -30.28 6.97
N ALA A 23 -0.14 -30.92 7.84
CA ALA A 23 -0.69 -32.25 7.60
C ALA A 23 -1.79 -32.24 6.51
N ILE A 24 -2.66 -31.23 6.51
CA ILE A 24 -3.70 -31.05 5.48
C ILE A 24 -3.05 -30.78 4.11
N LEU A 25 -1.94 -30.03 4.07
CA LEU A 25 -1.18 -29.75 2.85
C LEU A 25 -0.48 -30.99 2.31
N ALA A 26 0.15 -31.78 3.17
CA ALA A 26 0.73 -33.06 2.77
C ALA A 26 -0.35 -34.00 2.22
N LEU A 27 -1.56 -34.00 2.80
CA LEU A 27 -2.70 -34.76 2.29
C LEU A 27 -3.20 -34.25 0.94
N MET A 28 -3.37 -32.93 0.76
CA MET A 28 -3.80 -32.37 -0.52
C MET A 28 -2.76 -32.60 -1.62
N ALA A 29 -1.47 -32.43 -1.31
CA ALA A 29 -0.38 -32.74 -2.23
C ALA A 29 -0.34 -34.24 -2.57
N ALA A 30 -0.49 -35.12 -1.58
CA ALA A 30 -0.56 -36.57 -1.76
C ALA A 30 -1.75 -36.97 -2.65
N VAL A 31 -2.94 -36.41 -2.40
CA VAL A 31 -4.15 -36.64 -3.20
C VAL A 31 -3.97 -36.15 -4.64
N LEU A 32 -3.27 -35.04 -4.85
CA LEU A 32 -2.93 -34.54 -6.18
C LEU A 32 -1.90 -35.44 -6.88
N THR A 33 -0.94 -36.04 -6.15
CA THR A 33 0.06 -36.96 -6.71
C THR A 33 -0.46 -38.39 -6.93
N GLU A 34 -1.45 -38.84 -6.17
CA GLU A 34 -2.06 -40.18 -6.29
C GLU A 34 -3.23 -40.23 -7.27
N CYS A 35 -3.71 -39.09 -7.78
CA CYS A 35 -4.62 -39.07 -8.91
C CYS A 35 -3.88 -39.45 -10.20
N ASP A 36 -4.01 -40.72 -10.59
CA ASP A 36 -3.61 -41.25 -11.90
C ASP A 36 -4.53 -40.73 -13.03
N LEU A 37 -4.75 -39.41 -13.11
CA LEU A 37 -5.30 -38.79 -14.31
C LEU A 37 -4.13 -38.46 -15.24
N HIS A 38 -3.96 -39.31 -16.24
CA HIS A 38 -3.00 -39.17 -17.34
C HIS A 38 -3.32 -37.98 -18.29
N CYS A 39 -3.70 -36.83 -17.75
CA CYS A 39 -3.87 -35.58 -18.45
C CYS A 39 -3.33 -34.47 -17.53
N HIS A 40 -2.43 -33.62 -18.02
CA HIS A 40 -1.96 -32.39 -17.34
C HIS A 40 -0.76 -32.48 -16.34
N SER A 41 0.24 -33.32 -16.62
CA SER A 41 1.48 -33.48 -15.81
C SER A 41 2.29 -32.18 -15.57
N GLN A 42 2.42 -31.27 -16.55
CA GLN A 42 3.22 -30.04 -16.38
C GLN A 42 2.48 -28.97 -15.57
N THR A 43 1.18 -28.82 -15.78
CA THR A 43 0.31 -27.88 -15.08
C THR A 43 0.12 -28.26 -13.62
N LEU A 44 0.04 -29.57 -13.32
CA LEU A 44 -0.06 -30.06 -11.94
C LEU A 44 1.26 -29.84 -11.18
N GLY A 45 2.41 -30.10 -11.83
CA GLY A 45 3.72 -29.79 -11.25
C GLY A 45 3.93 -28.29 -10.98
N ALA A 46 3.42 -27.42 -11.85
CA ALA A 46 3.40 -25.98 -11.63
C ALA A 46 2.48 -25.60 -10.45
N MET A 47 1.31 -26.25 -10.31
CA MET A 47 0.42 -26.04 -9.17
C MET A 47 1.02 -26.50 -7.84
N VAL A 48 1.72 -27.64 -7.80
CA VAL A 48 2.40 -28.14 -6.59
C VAL A 48 3.52 -27.19 -6.15
N LYS A 49 4.39 -26.75 -7.08
CA LYS A 49 5.41 -25.73 -6.78
C LYS A 49 4.80 -24.42 -6.27
N ARG A 50 3.62 -24.04 -6.77
CA ARG A 50 2.88 -22.86 -6.29
C ARG A 50 2.39 -23.04 -4.86
N LEU A 51 1.85 -24.22 -4.54
CA LEU A 51 1.40 -24.55 -3.19
C LEU A 51 2.57 -24.53 -2.19
N GLU A 52 3.70 -25.13 -2.58
CA GLU A 52 4.93 -25.13 -1.78
C GLU A 52 5.42 -23.70 -1.50
N ASN A 53 5.45 -22.83 -2.52
CA ASN A 53 5.91 -21.44 -2.34
C ASN A 53 4.92 -20.57 -1.55
N ALA A 54 3.61 -20.75 -1.71
CA ALA A 54 2.59 -19.98 -0.99
C ALA A 54 2.61 -20.25 0.53
N ALA A 55 3.03 -21.45 0.96
CA ALA A 55 3.10 -21.84 2.37
C ALA A 55 4.34 -21.31 3.12
N VAL A 56 5.30 -20.66 2.44
CA VAL A 56 6.58 -20.24 3.04
C VAL A 56 6.52 -18.85 3.71
N GLY A 57 5.41 -18.11 3.57
CA GLY A 57 5.23 -16.76 4.11
C GLY A 57 4.76 -16.69 5.58
N ARG A 58 5.00 -15.53 6.23
CA ARG A 58 4.53 -15.24 7.61
C ARG A 58 2.99 -15.17 7.74
N GLU A 59 2.28 -14.94 6.64
CA GLU A 59 0.81 -14.90 6.54
C GLU A 59 0.27 -16.10 5.72
N GLY A 60 0.94 -17.27 5.80
CA GLY A 60 0.75 -18.41 4.89
C GLY A 60 -0.69 -18.89 4.66
N GLU A 61 -1.62 -18.66 5.60
CA GLU A 61 -3.05 -18.99 5.42
C GLU A 61 -3.72 -18.16 4.32
N ARG A 62 -3.42 -16.85 4.24
CA ARG A 62 -3.98 -15.96 3.21
C ARG A 62 -3.40 -16.25 1.84
N ASP A 63 -2.11 -16.55 1.78
CA ASP A 63 -1.44 -16.95 0.54
C ASP A 63 -1.96 -18.29 0.02
N LEU A 64 -2.30 -19.21 0.91
CA LEU A 64 -3.00 -20.46 0.56
C LEU A 64 -4.41 -20.20 0.04
N LEU A 65 -5.16 -19.32 0.71
CA LEU A 65 -6.51 -18.93 0.29
C LEU A 65 -6.49 -18.29 -1.12
N LEU A 66 -5.50 -17.43 -1.39
CA LEU A 66 -5.27 -16.83 -2.71
C LEU A 66 -5.07 -17.91 -3.78
N PHE A 67 -4.23 -18.90 -3.49
CA PHE A 67 -3.95 -20.00 -4.41
C PHE A 67 -5.20 -20.87 -4.67
N LEU A 68 -5.91 -21.29 -3.63
CA LEU A 68 -7.11 -22.12 -3.75
C LEU A 68 -8.21 -21.40 -4.56
N LYS A 69 -8.43 -20.10 -4.32
CA LYS A 69 -9.39 -19.29 -5.09
C LYS A 69 -8.97 -19.10 -6.55
N SER A 70 -7.66 -19.03 -6.83
CA SER A 70 -7.16 -19.00 -8.21
C SER A 70 -7.42 -20.31 -8.97
N ILE A 71 -7.43 -21.47 -8.32
CA ILE A 71 -7.70 -22.75 -9.00
C ILE A 71 -9.20 -22.91 -9.31
N THR A 72 -10.08 -22.50 -8.38
CA THR A 72 -11.52 -22.73 -8.53
C THR A 72 -12.19 -21.77 -9.51
N GLN A 73 -11.65 -20.58 -9.72
CA GLN A 73 -12.22 -19.59 -10.65
C GLN A 73 -11.81 -19.77 -12.12
N TYR A 74 -10.67 -20.41 -12.41
CA TYR A 74 -10.19 -20.62 -13.77
C TYR A 74 -10.24 -22.11 -14.14
N PRO A 75 -11.21 -22.57 -14.98
CA PRO A 75 -11.15 -23.93 -15.52
C PRO A 75 -9.85 -24.14 -16.31
N PRO A 76 -9.33 -25.38 -16.39
CA PRO A 76 -7.96 -25.69 -16.87
C PRO A 76 -7.72 -25.47 -18.37
N THR A 77 -8.60 -24.75 -19.06
CA THR A 77 -8.45 -24.37 -20.48
C THR A 77 -7.58 -23.14 -20.71
N VAL A 78 -7.20 -22.42 -19.64
CA VAL A 78 -6.34 -21.24 -19.71
C VAL A 78 -4.91 -21.64 -19.37
N THR A 79 -3.96 -21.31 -20.24
CA THR A 79 -2.52 -21.39 -19.95
C THR A 79 -2.25 -20.80 -18.56
N PRO A 80 -1.51 -21.50 -17.67
CA PRO A 80 -1.24 -20.98 -16.34
C PRO A 80 -0.69 -19.57 -16.43
N THR A 81 -1.32 -18.63 -15.75
CA THR A 81 -0.79 -17.27 -15.61
C THR A 81 0.63 -17.39 -15.08
N GLU A 82 1.63 -16.87 -15.79
CA GLU A 82 3.06 -16.97 -15.41
C GLU A 82 3.34 -16.39 -14.01
N ARG A 83 2.41 -15.58 -13.50
CA ARG A 83 2.52 -14.91 -12.21
C ARG A 83 2.04 -15.81 -11.06
N LEU A 84 2.90 -15.98 -10.05
CA LEU A 84 2.61 -16.79 -8.87
C LEU A 84 1.58 -16.11 -7.96
N HIS A 85 1.65 -14.77 -7.83
CA HIS A 85 0.78 -13.95 -6.99
C HIS A 85 -0.03 -12.92 -7.81
N PRO A 86 -1.17 -12.42 -7.31
CA PRO A 86 -1.93 -11.36 -7.99
C PRO A 86 -1.12 -10.07 -8.17
N GLN A 87 -1.43 -9.26 -9.19
CA GLN A 87 -0.74 -7.98 -9.42
C GLN A 87 -0.86 -7.00 -8.25
N ASP A 88 -2.07 -6.90 -7.73
CA ASP A 88 -2.51 -5.89 -6.80
C ASP A 88 -3.76 -6.36 -6.04
N CYS A 89 -4.24 -5.52 -5.13
CA CYS A 89 -5.43 -5.81 -4.33
C CYS A 89 -6.70 -5.91 -5.17
N ALA A 90 -6.76 -5.27 -6.35
CA ALA A 90 -7.91 -5.37 -7.23
C ALA A 90 -8.05 -6.77 -7.86
N GLU A 91 -6.93 -7.42 -8.19
CA GLU A 91 -6.96 -8.82 -8.64
C GLU A 91 -7.32 -9.78 -7.51
N ILE A 92 -6.80 -9.57 -6.29
CA ILE A 92 -7.23 -10.31 -5.10
C ILE A 92 -8.75 -10.17 -4.90
N TYR A 93 -9.27 -8.96 -5.05
CA TYR A 93 -10.69 -8.69 -4.92
C TYR A 93 -11.55 -9.45 -5.96
N ARG A 94 -11.07 -9.57 -7.20
CA ARG A 94 -11.74 -10.34 -8.26
C ARG A 94 -11.73 -11.85 -7.99
N LEU A 95 -10.72 -12.34 -7.26
CA LEU A 95 -10.70 -13.72 -6.74
C LEU A 95 -11.80 -13.97 -5.68
N GLY A 96 -12.60 -12.96 -5.33
CA GLY A 96 -13.68 -13.09 -4.36
C GLY A 96 -13.21 -13.00 -2.91
N ILE A 97 -12.01 -12.46 -2.67
CA ILE A 97 -11.51 -12.13 -1.33
C ILE A 97 -11.89 -10.69 -1.05
N LYS A 98 -12.70 -10.48 -0.01
CA LYS A 98 -13.37 -9.18 0.24
C LYS A 98 -13.00 -8.61 1.60
N GLU A 99 -12.19 -9.31 2.35
CA GLU A 99 -11.73 -8.91 3.66
C GLU A 99 -10.56 -7.91 3.54
N ASN A 100 -10.56 -6.87 4.37
CA ASN A 100 -9.39 -6.02 4.53
C ASN A 100 -8.24 -6.84 5.13
N GLY A 101 -7.01 -6.59 4.69
CA GLY A 101 -5.87 -7.34 5.21
C GLY A 101 -4.57 -7.04 4.49
N ILE A 102 -3.50 -7.66 4.98
CA ILE A 102 -2.21 -7.71 4.28
C ILE A 102 -2.19 -8.97 3.44
N TYR A 103 -1.76 -8.84 2.19
CA TYR A 103 -1.69 -9.92 1.21
C TYR A 103 -0.41 -9.81 0.39
N THR A 104 0.10 -10.94 -0.10
CA THR A 104 1.22 -10.98 -1.02
C THR A 104 0.76 -10.64 -2.44
N ILE A 105 1.40 -9.65 -3.05
CA ILE A 105 1.18 -9.25 -4.45
C ILE A 105 2.50 -9.27 -5.24
N GLN A 106 2.41 -9.32 -6.56
CA GLN A 106 3.54 -9.26 -7.48
C GLN A 106 3.27 -8.20 -8.56
N PRO A 107 3.63 -6.92 -8.31
CA PRO A 107 3.33 -5.80 -9.22
C PRO A 107 3.92 -5.96 -10.62
N ASP A 108 5.16 -6.43 -10.70
CA ASP A 108 5.89 -6.76 -11.92
C ASP A 108 6.05 -8.27 -12.03
N LEU A 109 5.76 -8.84 -13.20
CA LEU A 109 5.83 -10.28 -13.47
C LEU A 109 7.22 -10.86 -13.22
N HIS A 110 8.27 -10.09 -13.52
CA HIS A 110 9.66 -10.50 -13.33
C HIS A 110 10.27 -9.91 -12.05
N GLY A 111 9.48 -9.15 -11.29
CA GLY A 111 9.88 -8.57 -10.02
C GLY A 111 9.58 -9.48 -8.82
N PRO A 112 10.12 -9.14 -7.64
CA PRO A 112 9.82 -9.86 -6.41
C PRO A 112 8.35 -9.70 -6.00
N ALA A 113 7.82 -10.70 -5.31
CA ALA A 113 6.58 -10.56 -4.58
C ALA A 113 6.82 -9.73 -3.31
N LEU A 114 5.81 -8.97 -2.88
CA LEU A 114 5.85 -8.17 -1.66
C LEU A 114 4.47 -8.09 -1.00
N GLU A 115 4.47 -7.83 0.30
CA GLU A 115 3.24 -7.65 1.07
C GLU A 115 2.64 -6.26 0.81
N ALA A 116 1.31 -6.21 0.68
CA ALA A 116 0.56 -4.98 0.52
C ALA A 116 -0.68 -4.98 1.41
N LYS A 117 -0.99 -3.83 2.02
CA LYS A 117 -2.27 -3.64 2.70
C LYS A 117 -3.37 -3.39 1.67
N CYS A 118 -4.40 -4.22 1.71
CA CYS A 118 -5.57 -4.14 0.87
C CYS A 118 -6.78 -3.62 1.64
N ASP A 119 -7.39 -2.57 1.09
CA ASP A 119 -8.71 -2.09 1.48
C ASP A 119 -9.74 -2.58 0.45
N MET A 120 -10.51 -3.56 0.89
CA MET A 120 -11.50 -4.29 0.12
C MET A 120 -12.93 -3.77 0.35
N GLU A 121 -13.12 -2.72 1.15
CA GLU A 121 -14.45 -2.22 1.52
C GLU A 121 -14.71 -0.81 0.97
N THR A 122 -13.76 0.10 1.12
CA THR A 122 -13.97 1.52 0.80
C THR A 122 -14.28 1.72 -0.67
N ALA A 123 -15.37 2.42 -0.99
CA ALA A 123 -15.74 2.78 -2.36
C ALA A 123 -15.70 1.59 -3.35
N GLY A 124 -16.20 0.43 -2.92
CA GLY A 124 -16.25 -0.81 -3.70
C GLY A 124 -14.98 -1.65 -3.67
N GLY A 125 -14.01 -1.32 -2.82
CA GLY A 125 -12.84 -2.16 -2.53
C GLY A 125 -11.78 -2.23 -3.63
N GLY A 126 -10.92 -3.24 -3.51
CA GLY A 126 -9.82 -3.51 -4.46
C GLY A 126 -8.69 -2.49 -4.39
N TRP A 127 -8.54 -1.78 -3.28
CA TRP A 127 -7.53 -0.74 -3.11
C TRP A 127 -6.24 -1.30 -2.54
N THR A 128 -5.11 -0.96 -3.15
CA THR A 128 -3.79 -1.12 -2.55
C THR A 128 -3.43 0.17 -1.80
N VAL A 129 -3.29 0.08 -0.48
CA VAL A 129 -2.87 1.21 0.36
C VAL A 129 -1.37 1.43 0.17
N ILE A 130 -1.00 2.64 -0.23
CA ILE A 130 0.37 2.99 -0.61
C ILE A 130 1.06 3.92 0.41
N GLN A 131 0.27 4.59 1.24
CA GLN A 131 0.76 5.43 2.33
C GLN A 131 -0.33 5.53 3.39
N ASN A 132 0.05 5.45 4.66
CA ASN A 132 -0.85 5.67 5.80
C ASN A 132 -0.15 6.48 6.90
N ARG A 133 -0.81 7.54 7.39
CA ARG A 133 -0.47 8.34 8.58
C ARG A 133 -1.66 8.32 9.55
N GLN A 134 -1.40 8.08 10.83
CA GLN A 134 -2.47 7.97 11.83
C GLN A 134 -2.06 8.29 13.28
N ASP A 135 -0.78 8.22 13.62
CA ASP A 135 -0.32 8.31 15.02
C ASP A 135 1.11 8.85 15.20
N GLY A 136 1.88 9.01 14.13
CA GLY A 136 3.27 9.48 14.18
C GLY A 136 4.26 8.42 14.68
N SER A 137 3.92 7.13 14.62
CA SER A 137 4.80 6.02 15.02
C SER A 137 6.01 5.82 14.11
N VAL A 138 5.96 6.33 12.88
CA VAL A 138 7.05 6.18 11.89
C VAL A 138 7.58 7.55 11.45
N ASP A 139 8.90 7.69 11.44
CA ASP A 139 9.57 8.86 10.87
C ASP A 139 9.59 8.78 9.34
N PHE A 140 9.12 9.83 8.67
CA PHE A 140 9.07 9.94 7.21
C PHE A 140 10.16 10.86 6.65
N ASN A 141 11.05 11.39 7.50
CA ASN A 141 12.27 12.04 7.04
C ASN A 141 13.30 10.97 6.63
N LYS A 142 13.04 10.35 5.48
CA LYS A 142 13.79 9.20 4.96
C LYS A 142 14.61 9.56 3.73
N THR A 143 15.65 8.77 3.50
CA THR A 143 16.55 8.90 2.34
C THR A 143 15.87 8.49 1.02
N TRP A 144 16.50 8.81 -0.10
CA TRP A 144 16.03 8.38 -1.43
C TRP A 144 15.87 6.87 -1.51
N GLN A 145 16.84 6.12 -0.98
CA GLN A 145 16.84 4.67 -1.02
C GLN A 145 15.69 4.09 -0.19
N GLU A 146 15.45 4.61 1.01
CA GLU A 146 14.32 4.18 1.84
C GLU A 146 12.98 4.50 1.17
N TYR A 147 12.81 5.67 0.54
CA TYR A 147 11.60 6.00 -0.22
C TYR A 147 11.43 5.14 -1.48
N ARG A 148 12.54 4.69 -2.10
CA ARG A 148 12.51 3.74 -3.20
C ARG A 148 11.96 2.39 -2.76
N GLU A 149 12.52 1.85 -1.67
CA GLU A 149 12.26 0.50 -1.18
C GLU A 149 10.95 0.40 -0.39
N GLY A 150 10.52 1.49 0.25
CA GLY A 150 9.41 1.49 1.20
C GLY A 150 9.89 1.33 2.64
N PHE A 151 9.06 1.76 3.58
CA PHE A 151 9.37 1.71 5.01
C PHE A 151 8.11 1.76 5.87
N GLY A 152 8.27 1.46 7.17
CA GLY A 152 7.19 1.47 8.15
C GLY A 152 6.58 0.09 8.37
N ASN A 153 5.32 0.07 8.83
CA ASN A 153 4.57 -1.15 9.11
C ASN A 153 3.24 -1.11 8.37
N LEU A 154 2.95 -2.13 7.55
CA LEU A 154 1.70 -2.23 6.79
C LEU A 154 0.46 -2.23 7.69
N GLN A 155 0.55 -2.71 8.94
CA GLN A 155 -0.54 -2.63 9.91
C GLN A 155 -0.74 -1.22 10.50
N GLY A 156 0.23 -0.32 10.32
CA GLY A 156 0.24 1.04 10.87
C GLY A 156 0.68 2.06 9.83
N GLU A 157 1.59 2.95 10.22
CA GLU A 157 2.14 3.96 9.32
C GLU A 157 3.20 3.38 8.38
N HIS A 158 3.10 3.68 7.09
CA HIS A 158 4.06 3.20 6.10
C HIS A 158 4.07 4.05 4.83
N TRP A 159 5.16 3.88 4.07
CA TRP A 159 5.26 4.25 2.66
C TRP A 159 5.59 2.99 1.86
N PHE A 160 4.79 2.69 0.84
CA PHE A 160 4.87 1.42 0.11
C PHE A 160 6.12 1.27 -0.77
N GLY A 161 6.77 2.38 -1.13
CA GLY A 161 7.98 2.38 -1.93
C GLY A 161 7.74 2.82 -3.37
N ASN A 162 8.59 3.72 -3.86
CA ASN A 162 8.45 4.32 -5.19
C ASN A 162 8.68 3.32 -6.32
N ALA A 163 9.54 2.32 -6.12
CA ALA A 163 9.75 1.26 -7.10
C ALA A 163 8.49 0.41 -7.31
N ALA A 164 7.82 0.02 -6.22
CA ALA A 164 6.58 -0.74 -6.26
C ALA A 164 5.42 0.09 -6.86
N LEU A 165 5.32 1.38 -6.49
CA LEU A 165 4.38 2.32 -7.10
C LEU A 165 4.56 2.47 -8.61
N HIS A 166 5.81 2.58 -9.07
CA HIS A 166 6.11 2.61 -10.48
C HIS A 166 5.66 1.32 -11.18
N ALA A 167 6.04 0.16 -10.63
CA ALA A 167 5.67 -1.14 -11.18
C ALA A 167 4.15 -1.27 -11.34
N LEU A 168 3.38 -0.97 -10.29
CA LEU A 168 1.91 -1.00 -10.32
C LEU A 168 1.33 -0.08 -11.40
N THR A 169 1.80 1.17 -11.47
CA THR A 169 1.19 2.20 -12.33
C THR A 169 1.74 2.24 -13.76
N SER A 170 2.75 1.42 -14.08
CA SER A 170 3.40 1.39 -15.39
C SER A 170 2.59 0.66 -16.47
N THR A 171 1.88 -0.41 -16.11
CA THR A 171 1.24 -1.32 -17.07
C THR A 171 -0.17 -0.89 -17.45
N ARG A 172 -0.88 -0.19 -16.56
CA ARG A 172 -2.28 0.26 -16.76
C ARG A 172 -2.57 1.55 -16.02
N GLN A 173 -3.59 2.28 -16.49
CA GLN A 173 -4.06 3.47 -15.79
C GLN A 173 -4.58 3.11 -14.40
N HIS A 174 -4.12 3.86 -13.40
CA HIS A 174 -4.55 3.75 -12.03
C HIS A 174 -5.25 5.03 -11.60
N GLN A 175 -6.20 4.87 -10.69
CA GLN A 175 -6.72 5.98 -9.93
C GLN A 175 -6.07 6.02 -8.55
N LEU A 176 -5.82 7.23 -8.06
CA LEU A 176 -5.42 7.51 -6.69
C LEU A 176 -6.62 8.04 -5.92
N ARG A 177 -6.80 7.57 -4.70
CA ARG A 177 -7.69 8.14 -3.69
C ARG A 177 -6.88 8.52 -2.47
N ILE A 178 -7.11 9.74 -1.98
CA ILE A 178 -6.53 10.28 -0.76
C ILE A 178 -7.68 10.58 0.20
N GLU A 179 -7.61 10.05 1.41
CA GLU A 179 -8.57 10.31 2.49
C GLU A 179 -7.86 11.09 3.60
N LEU A 180 -8.46 12.20 4.02
CA LEU A 180 -7.91 13.13 4.99
C LEU A 180 -8.87 13.25 6.18
N GLU A 181 -8.36 13.12 7.41
CA GLU A 181 -9.11 13.37 8.64
C GLU A 181 -8.36 14.41 9.49
N ASP A 182 -9.08 15.46 9.89
CA ASP A 182 -8.56 16.47 10.80
C ASP A 182 -8.89 16.15 12.28
N TRP A 183 -8.32 16.92 13.22
CA TRP A 183 -8.54 16.75 14.66
C TRP A 183 -9.94 17.14 15.13
N TYR A 184 -10.74 17.77 14.26
CA TYR A 184 -12.16 18.08 14.48
C TYR A 184 -13.07 17.06 13.78
N GLN A 185 -12.51 15.89 13.41
CA GLN A 185 -13.20 14.78 12.77
C GLN A 185 -13.79 15.12 11.40
N GLN A 186 -13.37 16.22 10.78
CA GLN A 186 -13.75 16.51 9.40
C GLN A 186 -12.99 15.57 8.48
N LYS A 187 -13.74 14.84 7.66
CA LYS A 187 -13.23 13.90 6.67
C LYS A 187 -13.54 14.40 5.29
N ARG A 188 -12.55 14.39 4.40
CA ARG A 188 -12.72 14.70 2.99
C ARG A 188 -11.80 13.82 2.15
N GLN A 189 -12.05 13.79 0.86
CA GLN A 189 -11.30 12.98 -0.07
C GLN A 189 -10.89 13.75 -1.33
N ALA A 190 -9.80 13.29 -1.92
CA ALA A 190 -9.35 13.69 -3.26
C ALA A 190 -9.10 12.43 -4.09
N THR A 191 -9.74 12.37 -5.26
CA THR A 191 -9.54 11.30 -6.24
C THR A 191 -8.91 11.86 -7.51
N TYR A 192 -7.94 11.15 -8.07
CA TYR A 192 -7.28 11.46 -9.34
C TYR A 192 -7.39 10.23 -10.23
N ASN A 193 -8.19 10.30 -11.29
CA ASN A 193 -8.47 9.15 -12.15
C ASN A 193 -7.32 8.77 -13.09
N ASN A 194 -6.30 9.63 -13.18
CA ASN A 194 -5.08 9.38 -13.95
C ASN A 194 -3.87 9.62 -13.05
N PHE A 195 -3.49 8.56 -12.34
CA PHE A 195 -2.35 8.51 -11.44
C PHE A 195 -1.24 7.61 -11.98
N LYS A 196 -0.01 8.13 -12.04
CA LYS A 196 1.18 7.36 -12.40
C LYS A 196 2.41 7.85 -11.64
N VAL A 197 3.32 6.92 -11.38
CA VAL A 197 4.67 7.19 -10.91
C VAL A 197 5.65 6.70 -11.97
N ALA A 198 6.49 7.60 -12.48
CA ALA A 198 7.48 7.26 -13.50
C ALA A 198 8.62 6.39 -12.94
N SER A 199 9.52 5.91 -13.79
CA SER A 199 10.65 5.09 -13.36
C SER A 199 11.66 5.89 -12.52
N GLU A 200 12.60 5.19 -11.87
CA GLU A 200 13.69 5.83 -11.13
C GLU A 200 14.57 6.71 -12.02
N ALA A 201 14.83 6.27 -13.26
CA ALA A 201 15.56 7.06 -14.26
C ALA A 201 14.84 8.38 -14.60
N GLN A 202 13.51 8.39 -14.46
CA GLN A 202 12.67 9.57 -14.58
C GLN A 202 12.34 10.20 -13.21
N ARG A 203 13.10 9.85 -12.18
CA ARG A 203 13.06 10.40 -10.82
C ARG A 203 11.68 10.28 -10.17
N TYR A 204 11.00 9.16 -10.42
CA TYR A 204 9.67 8.86 -9.88
C TYR A 204 8.65 9.98 -10.12
N ARG A 205 8.75 10.68 -11.25
CA ARG A 205 7.89 11.82 -11.58
C ARG A 205 6.40 11.47 -11.43
N LEU A 206 5.65 12.33 -10.75
CA LEU A 206 4.22 12.20 -10.52
C LEU A 206 3.43 12.54 -11.78
N THR A 207 2.38 11.77 -12.04
CA THR A 207 1.20 12.21 -12.78
C THR A 207 -0.01 12.07 -11.85
N ALA A 208 -0.77 13.13 -11.66
CA ALA A 208 -1.99 13.16 -10.84
C ALA A 208 -3.01 14.11 -11.46
N ARG A 209 -3.88 13.57 -12.32
CA ARG A 209 -4.82 14.35 -13.14
C ARG A 209 -6.24 13.83 -12.98
N GLU A 210 -7.18 14.54 -13.59
CA GLU A 210 -8.62 14.20 -13.56
C GLU A 210 -9.15 14.17 -12.13
N TYR A 211 -8.94 15.30 -11.44
CA TYR A 211 -9.33 15.48 -10.05
C TYR A 211 -10.85 15.45 -9.87
N SER A 212 -11.29 14.81 -8.79
CA SER A 212 -12.63 14.92 -8.21
C SER A 212 -12.55 14.81 -6.68
N GLY A 213 -13.59 15.27 -5.98
CA GLY A 213 -13.70 15.18 -4.53
C GLY A 213 -13.94 16.53 -3.86
N ASP A 214 -13.90 16.53 -2.53
CA ASP A 214 -14.29 17.64 -1.66
C ASP A 214 -13.13 18.22 -0.83
N ALA A 215 -11.95 17.58 -0.86
CA ALA A 215 -10.74 18.08 -0.19
C ALA A 215 -10.06 19.28 -0.89
N GLY A 216 -10.50 19.63 -2.10
CA GLY A 216 -9.80 20.55 -3.01
C GLY A 216 -8.52 19.93 -3.63
N ASN A 217 -8.11 20.45 -4.78
CA ASN A 217 -6.99 19.91 -5.57
C ASN A 217 -5.65 20.53 -5.15
N ALA A 218 -5.05 20.06 -4.06
CA ALA A 218 -3.74 20.56 -3.62
C ALA A 218 -2.57 20.03 -4.47
N LEU A 219 -2.73 18.94 -5.24
CA LEU A 219 -1.68 18.45 -6.15
C LEU A 219 -1.55 19.33 -7.40
N SER A 220 -2.59 20.08 -7.74
CA SER A 220 -2.56 21.10 -8.79
C SER A 220 -3.11 22.43 -8.30
N TYR A 221 -2.40 23.03 -7.34
CA TYR A 221 -2.86 24.22 -6.64
C TYR A 221 -2.65 25.52 -7.44
N SER A 222 -1.45 25.73 -7.99
CA SER A 222 -1.13 26.91 -8.80
C SER A 222 0.11 26.67 -9.66
N LYS A 223 0.42 27.59 -10.59
CA LYS A 223 1.60 27.51 -11.49
C LYS A 223 2.94 27.21 -10.79
N HIS A 224 3.13 27.70 -9.56
CA HIS A 224 4.39 27.57 -8.81
C HIS A 224 4.33 26.55 -7.66
N TYR A 225 3.14 26.04 -7.37
CA TYR A 225 2.91 25.04 -6.32
C TYR A 225 2.09 23.89 -6.92
N ASN A 226 2.55 23.33 -8.03
CA ASN A 226 1.91 22.23 -8.73
C ASN A 226 2.79 21.00 -8.64
N HIS A 227 2.24 19.93 -8.06
CA HIS A 227 2.91 18.66 -7.86
C HIS A 227 2.78 17.73 -9.08
N ASP A 228 1.73 17.89 -9.92
CA ASP A 228 1.62 17.14 -11.18
C ASP A 228 2.83 17.40 -12.09
N GLY A 229 3.47 16.34 -12.57
CA GLY A 229 4.66 16.42 -13.41
C GLY A 229 5.97 16.69 -12.67
N ARG A 230 5.98 16.77 -11.34
CA ARG A 230 7.20 16.99 -10.55
C ARG A 230 7.92 15.69 -10.23
N ALA A 231 9.25 15.76 -10.21
CA ALA A 231 10.10 14.69 -9.76
C ALA A 231 9.98 14.53 -8.24
N PHE A 232 10.25 13.33 -7.74
CA PHE A 232 10.34 13.10 -6.31
C PHE A 232 11.66 13.67 -5.78
N SER A 233 11.67 14.24 -4.58
CA SER A 233 12.88 14.73 -3.90
C SER A 233 12.88 14.28 -2.45
N THR A 234 14.07 14.06 -1.90
CA THR A 234 14.34 13.72 -0.50
C THR A 234 15.46 14.62 0.04
N ALA A 235 15.72 14.56 1.35
CA ALA A 235 16.77 15.38 1.97
C ALA A 235 18.18 15.13 1.36
N ASP A 236 18.45 13.91 0.90
CA ASP A 236 19.71 13.48 0.29
C ASP A 236 19.70 13.50 -1.25
N ARG A 237 18.54 13.79 -1.88
CA ARG A 237 18.43 13.86 -3.34
C ARG A 237 17.45 14.94 -3.78
N ASP A 238 18.01 16.08 -4.18
CA ASP A 238 17.26 17.23 -4.67
C ASP A 238 16.92 17.08 -6.16
N ASN A 239 15.63 17.08 -6.47
CA ASN A 239 15.08 17.15 -7.82
C ASN A 239 13.94 18.17 -7.94
N ASP A 240 13.81 19.07 -6.95
CA ASP A 240 12.71 20.02 -6.92
C ASP A 240 13.01 21.24 -7.83
N GLN A 241 12.14 22.24 -7.84
CA GLN A 241 12.28 23.43 -8.69
C GLN A 241 12.71 24.66 -7.90
N TYR A 242 13.06 24.50 -6.62
CA TYR A 242 13.47 25.60 -5.77
C TYR A 242 14.97 25.87 -5.94
N VAL A 243 15.29 26.93 -6.69
CA VAL A 243 16.68 27.27 -7.08
C VAL A 243 17.62 27.59 -5.91
N SER A 244 17.10 27.81 -4.71
CA SER A 244 17.86 28.31 -3.56
C SER A 244 17.98 27.28 -2.43
N GLY A 245 17.61 26.02 -2.64
CA GLY A 245 17.80 24.96 -1.66
C GLY A 245 16.94 23.73 -1.92
N ASN A 246 17.07 22.74 -1.04
CA ASN A 246 16.35 21.48 -1.15
C ASN A 246 15.11 21.49 -0.26
N CYS A 247 13.92 21.42 -0.86
CA CYS A 247 12.65 21.38 -0.14
C CYS A 247 12.51 20.09 0.68
N GLY A 248 12.98 18.95 0.18
CA GLY A 248 12.98 17.68 0.92
C GLY A 248 13.80 17.76 2.21
N GLN A 249 14.93 18.46 2.17
CA GLN A 249 15.74 18.74 3.37
C GLN A 249 15.05 19.75 4.30
N TYR A 250 14.53 20.85 3.74
CA TYR A 250 13.93 21.94 4.54
C TYR A 250 12.64 21.51 5.26
N TYR A 251 11.80 20.69 4.62
CA TYR A 251 10.57 20.18 5.22
C TYR A 251 10.73 18.79 5.87
N GLY A 252 11.90 18.15 5.74
CA GLY A 252 12.19 16.85 6.35
C GLY A 252 11.26 15.74 5.86
N ALA A 253 11.05 15.64 4.56
CA ALA A 253 10.15 14.65 3.95
C ALA A 253 10.58 14.30 2.52
N GLY A 254 10.18 13.13 2.05
CA GLY A 254 10.21 12.78 0.63
C GLY A 254 8.88 13.11 -0.03
N TRP A 255 8.88 13.92 -1.09
CA TRP A 255 7.65 14.28 -1.81
C TRP A 255 7.94 14.77 -3.23
N TRP A 256 6.89 14.93 -4.03
CA TRP A 256 6.95 15.55 -5.36
C TRP A 256 6.95 17.07 -5.26
N PHE A 257 8.00 17.67 -4.70
CA PHE A 257 8.09 19.11 -4.51
C PHE A 257 8.23 19.89 -5.84
N ASP A 258 7.58 21.06 -5.93
CA ASP A 258 7.75 22.04 -7.01
C ASP A 258 8.77 23.11 -6.58
N ALA A 259 8.44 24.41 -6.60
CA ALA A 259 9.08 25.40 -5.74
C ALA A 259 8.59 25.21 -4.30
N CYS A 260 8.88 24.02 -3.76
CA CYS A 260 8.37 23.42 -2.54
C CYS A 260 6.92 22.94 -2.60
N LEU A 261 6.01 23.41 -1.74
CA LEU A 261 4.77 22.67 -1.46
C LEU A 261 3.49 23.53 -1.47
N ALA A 262 2.44 22.97 -2.07
CA ALA A 262 1.04 23.20 -1.68
C ALA A 262 0.45 21.96 -0.96
N SER A 263 1.16 20.84 -0.94
CA SER A 263 0.80 19.61 -0.25
C SER A 263 2.06 18.92 0.24
N ASN A 264 2.01 18.33 1.43
CA ASN A 264 3.04 17.43 1.95
C ASN A 264 2.39 16.42 2.89
N LEU A 265 2.02 15.25 2.36
CA LEU A 265 1.38 14.19 3.15
C LEU A 265 2.38 13.33 3.93
N ASN A 266 3.67 13.47 3.61
CA ASN A 266 4.79 12.78 4.27
C ASN A 266 5.47 13.66 5.34
N GLY A 267 4.89 14.81 5.65
CA GLY A 267 5.42 15.73 6.65
C GLY A 267 5.44 15.14 8.06
N ARG A 268 6.06 15.88 8.97
CA ARG A 268 6.15 15.52 10.38
C ARG A 268 4.77 15.44 11.02
N TYR A 269 4.56 14.43 11.85
CA TYR A 269 3.29 14.25 12.54
C TYR A 269 3.18 15.20 13.74
N TYR A 270 2.42 16.29 13.58
CA TYR A 270 2.06 17.18 14.68
C TYR A 270 0.62 16.94 15.14
N ARG A 271 0.38 17.03 16.45
CA ARG A 271 -0.97 16.93 17.01
C ARG A 271 -1.70 18.27 16.90
N GLY A 272 -2.33 18.50 15.76
CA GLY A 272 -3.15 19.67 15.49
C GLY A 272 -2.32 20.90 15.16
N ARG A 273 -2.41 21.94 16.01
CA ARG A 273 -1.71 23.22 15.79
C ARG A 273 -0.23 23.12 16.15
N TYR A 274 0.61 23.78 15.36
CA TYR A 274 2.05 23.85 15.60
C TYR A 274 2.67 25.15 15.07
N THR A 275 3.82 25.52 15.61
CA THR A 275 4.60 26.71 15.21
C THR A 275 5.85 26.30 14.41
N GLY A 276 6.50 27.26 13.74
CA GLY A 276 7.75 27.01 13.02
C GLY A 276 7.61 27.05 11.49
N VAL A 277 8.07 26.02 10.79
CA VAL A 277 8.01 25.90 9.32
C VAL A 277 6.80 25.05 8.93
N THR A 278 6.27 25.16 7.69
CA THR A 278 5.15 24.31 7.20
C THR A 278 5.60 22.89 6.84
N ASN A 279 6.15 22.18 7.81
CA ASN A 279 6.70 20.83 7.66
C ASN A 279 5.81 19.72 8.25
N GLY A 280 4.61 20.06 8.72
CA GLY A 280 3.62 19.07 9.14
C GLY A 280 2.94 18.36 7.97
N ILE A 281 2.02 17.45 8.27
CA ILE A 281 1.17 16.84 7.24
C ILE A 281 0.19 17.92 6.75
N TYR A 282 0.30 18.31 5.48
CA TYR A 282 -0.30 19.54 4.96
C TYR A 282 -1.03 19.33 3.62
N TRP A 283 -2.16 20.00 3.45
CA TRP A 283 -2.98 19.99 2.23
C TRP A 283 -3.55 21.38 1.98
N GLY A 284 -2.96 22.14 1.05
CA GLY A 284 -3.12 23.59 0.89
C GLY A 284 -4.49 24.09 0.46
N THR A 285 -5.45 23.20 0.21
CA THR A 285 -6.86 23.54 -0.06
C THR A 285 -7.77 23.25 1.13
N TRP A 286 -7.22 22.82 2.27
CA TRP A 286 -8.01 22.62 3.48
C TRP A 286 -8.54 23.95 4.04
N TYR A 287 -9.67 23.88 4.74
CA TYR A 287 -10.32 25.07 5.30
C TYR A 287 -9.57 25.68 6.51
N ILE A 288 -8.66 24.90 7.14
CA ILE A 288 -7.82 25.36 8.25
C ILE A 288 -6.35 25.04 7.94
N LEU A 289 -5.58 26.04 7.54
CA LEU A 289 -4.16 25.87 7.17
C LEU A 289 -3.23 26.60 8.13
N THR A 290 -3.53 27.86 8.40
CA THR A 290 -2.72 28.73 9.26
C THR A 290 -3.66 29.69 9.97
N ASP A 291 -3.46 29.86 11.26
CA ASP A 291 -4.13 30.90 12.03
C ASP A 291 -3.47 32.25 11.73
N GLY A 292 -4.25 33.21 11.20
CA GLY A 292 -3.72 34.52 10.82
C GLY A 292 -3.30 35.41 11.98
N ARG A 293 -3.71 35.10 13.22
CA ARG A 293 -3.36 35.87 14.42
C ARG A 293 -2.12 35.29 15.10
N THR A 294 -2.05 33.98 15.24
CA THR A 294 -0.96 33.31 15.96
C THR A 294 0.17 32.84 15.03
N GLY A 295 -0.09 32.74 13.73
CA GLY A 295 0.84 32.14 12.77
C GLY A 295 0.96 30.61 12.91
N GLU A 296 0.13 29.99 13.75
CA GLU A 296 0.13 28.55 13.95
C GLU A 296 -0.40 27.83 12.72
N ARG A 297 0.34 26.83 12.28
CA ARG A 297 -0.02 25.94 11.19
C ARG A 297 -0.84 24.78 11.71
N TYR A 298 -1.43 24.03 10.80
CA TYR A 298 -2.27 22.88 11.12
C TYR A 298 -1.75 21.61 10.44
N SER A 299 -1.68 20.51 11.20
CA SER A 299 -1.31 19.19 10.70
C SER A 299 -2.48 18.21 10.84
N PHE A 300 -2.71 17.40 9.81
CA PHE A 300 -3.76 16.39 9.83
C PHE A 300 -3.54 15.31 10.89
N LYS A 301 -4.65 14.70 11.30
CA LYS A 301 -4.68 13.57 12.23
C LYS A 301 -4.51 12.25 11.48
N ARG A 302 -5.20 12.06 10.36
CA ARG A 302 -5.03 10.87 9.52
C ARG A 302 -4.96 11.23 8.06
N VAL A 303 -4.14 10.47 7.34
CA VAL A 303 -4.04 10.50 5.88
C VAL A 303 -3.87 9.08 5.39
N GLU A 304 -4.66 8.67 4.41
CA GLU A 304 -4.42 7.41 3.70
C GLU A 304 -4.42 7.69 2.20
N MET A 305 -3.38 7.22 1.50
CA MET A 305 -3.33 7.20 0.04
C MET A 305 -3.45 5.76 -0.44
N LYS A 306 -4.34 5.51 -1.39
CA LYS A 306 -4.57 4.18 -1.96
C LYS A 306 -4.84 4.25 -3.45
N ILE A 307 -4.39 3.23 -4.17
CA ILE A 307 -4.52 3.14 -5.63
C ILE A 307 -5.24 1.88 -6.04
N ARG A 308 -5.90 1.93 -7.20
CA ARG A 308 -6.42 0.75 -7.88
C ARG A 308 -6.48 1.00 -9.39
N PRO A 309 -6.57 -0.04 -10.22
CA PRO A 309 -6.75 0.14 -11.66
C PRO A 309 -8.00 0.98 -11.94
N GLN A 310 -7.91 1.95 -12.85
CA GLN A 310 -9.03 2.83 -13.18
C GLN A 310 -10.22 2.04 -13.76
N SER A 311 -9.94 0.97 -14.51
CA SER A 311 -10.96 0.07 -15.07
C SER A 311 -11.60 -0.89 -14.07
N PHE A 312 -11.24 -0.81 -12.78
CA PHE A 312 -11.80 -1.68 -11.77
C PHE A 312 -13.27 -1.33 -11.49
N VAL A 313 -14.12 -2.36 -11.55
CA VAL A 313 -15.53 -2.28 -11.16
C VAL A 313 -15.70 -3.08 -9.88
N GLY A 314 -15.89 -2.36 -8.76
CA GLY A 314 -16.20 -2.96 -7.47
C GLY A 314 -17.68 -3.31 -7.33
N THR A 315 -18.04 -3.98 -6.25
CA THR A 315 -19.45 -4.09 -5.83
C THR A 315 -19.77 -2.90 -4.93
N ASN A 316 -20.75 -2.08 -5.31
CA ASN A 316 -21.27 -1.00 -4.47
C ASN A 316 -22.05 -1.55 -3.27
#